data_AF-A0A834G7P7-F1
#
_entry.id   AF-A0A834G7P7-F1
#
_cell.length_a   1.000
_cell.length_b   1.000
_cell.length_c   1.000
_cell.angle_alpha   90.00
_cell.angle_beta   90.00
_cell.angle_gamma   90.00
#
_symmetry.space_group_name_H-M   'P 1'
#
loop_
_entity.id
_entity.type
_entity.pdbx_description
1 polymer ?
#
loop_
_entity_poly.entity_id
_entity_poly.type
_entity_poly.pdbx_seq_one_letter_code
_entity_poly.pdbx_strand_id
1 'polypeptide(L)'
;MALSNNVIGAINFVAMLLSIPIIGAGIWLATEQDNSCVKILQWPVIILGILILIVALAGFIGGFWRIPWLLVFYLVAMLVVIVLLVVLVVFVYMVTIRGSGHIEPSRAYLEYRLDDFSGWLRRRVQRSYKWDRIRSCLSSTSMCAELNQSYRMAQDFFNAHLTPLQSGCCKPPTQCGYTFVNPTYWISPINNAADMDCLQWSNDQTQLCYSCDSCKAGLLANLRKEWRRADIVMIITLVALISVYLIGCCAFRNAKTEDLFRKYQQGYT
;
A
#
# COMPACT_ATOMS: atom_id res chain seq x y z
N MET A 1 -30.48 -29.50 9.19
CA MET A 1 -30.25 -28.54 10.30
C MET A 1 -28.83 -28.60 10.91
N ALA A 2 -28.17 -29.76 11.08
CA ALA A 2 -26.80 -29.82 11.63
C ALA A 2 -25.72 -29.43 10.61
N LEU A 3 -25.88 -29.82 9.34
CA LEU A 3 -24.94 -29.50 8.26
C LEU A 3 -24.82 -27.98 8.00
N SER A 4 -25.94 -27.24 8.06
CA SER A 4 -25.98 -25.80 7.83
C SER A 4 -25.26 -25.00 8.94
N ASN A 5 -25.32 -25.47 10.18
CA ASN A 5 -24.65 -24.81 11.32
C ASN A 5 -23.13 -24.94 11.23
N ASN A 6 -22.62 -26.12 10.86
CA ASN A 6 -21.18 -26.33 10.68
C ASN A 6 -20.64 -25.52 9.49
N VAL A 7 -21.43 -25.36 8.42
CA VAL A 7 -21.06 -24.56 7.25
C VAL A 7 -20.96 -23.07 7.60
N ILE A 8 -21.93 -22.50 8.34
CA ILE A 8 -21.90 -21.08 8.75
C ILE A 8 -20.74 -20.81 9.73
N GLY A 9 -20.48 -21.73 10.65
CA GLY A 9 -19.32 -21.64 11.55
C GLY A 9 -17.99 -21.68 10.79
N ALA A 10 -17.84 -22.60 9.85
CA ALA A 10 -16.64 -22.72 9.01
C ALA A 10 -16.43 -21.47 8.13
N ILE A 11 -17.50 -20.91 7.56
CA ILE A 11 -17.44 -19.68 6.74
C ILE A 11 -16.92 -18.49 7.57
N ASN A 12 -17.44 -18.29 8.78
CA ASN A 12 -17.00 -17.20 9.65
C ASN A 12 -15.56 -17.40 10.17
N PHE A 13 -15.15 -18.65 10.40
CA PHE A 13 -13.78 -18.96 10.76
C PHE A 13 -12.81 -18.63 9.61
N VAL A 14 -13.16 -18.96 8.36
CA VAL A 14 -12.39 -18.57 7.18
C VAL A 14 -12.33 -17.05 7.02
N ALA A 15 -13.45 -16.34 7.23
CA ALA A 15 -13.47 -14.88 7.19
C ALA A 15 -12.55 -14.25 8.26
N MET A 16 -12.49 -14.84 9.46
CA MET A 16 -11.56 -14.43 10.51
C MET A 16 -10.10 -14.64 10.07
N LEU A 17 -9.77 -15.80 9.51
CA LEU A 17 -8.42 -16.05 8.99
C LEU A 17 -8.02 -15.08 7.87
N LEU A 18 -8.96 -14.67 7.01
CA LEU A 18 -8.72 -13.69 5.95
C LEU A 18 -8.48 -12.25 6.47
N SER A 19 -8.89 -11.94 7.70
CA SER A 19 -8.60 -10.64 8.32
C SER A 19 -7.13 -10.50 8.73
N ILE A 20 -6.47 -11.61 9.10
CA ILE A 20 -5.07 -11.66 9.53
C ILE A 20 -4.10 -11.10 8.46
N PRO A 21 -4.13 -11.53 7.18
CA PRO A 21 -3.23 -10.97 6.17
C PRO A 21 -3.49 -9.50 5.86
N ILE A 22 -4.73 -8.99 6.05
CA ILE A 22 -5.03 -7.55 5.85
C ILE A 22 -4.44 -6.72 6.98
N ILE A 23 -4.65 -7.15 8.22
CA ILE A 23 -4.04 -6.49 9.40
C ILE A 23 -2.52 -6.60 9.31
N GLY A 24 -1.99 -7.76 8.92
CA GLY A 24 -0.56 -7.99 8.67
C GLY A 24 0.00 -7.07 7.59
N ALA A 25 -0.69 -6.90 6.45
CA ALA A 25 -0.29 -5.95 5.41
C ALA A 25 -0.33 -4.49 5.92
N GLY A 26 -1.34 -4.12 6.71
CA GLY A 26 -1.43 -2.80 7.35
C GLY A 26 -0.28 -2.54 8.33
N ILE A 27 0.10 -3.54 9.13
CA ILE A 27 1.24 -3.48 10.05
C ILE A 27 2.56 -3.46 9.28
N TRP A 28 2.72 -4.28 8.25
CA TRP A 28 3.91 -4.29 7.38
C TRP A 28 4.14 -2.90 6.76
N LEU A 29 3.08 -2.28 6.22
CA LEU A 29 3.14 -0.91 5.73
C LEU A 29 3.49 0.12 6.84
N ALA A 30 3.19 -0.18 8.11
CA ALA A 30 3.54 0.67 9.24
C ALA A 30 5.00 0.53 9.67
N THR A 31 5.55 -0.68 9.54
CA THR A 31 6.93 -1.00 9.94
C THR A 31 7.97 -0.57 8.92
N GLU A 32 7.57 -0.39 7.66
CA GLU A 32 8.45 0.15 6.62
C GLU A 32 8.83 1.60 6.96
N GLN A 33 10.12 1.84 7.18
CA GLN A 33 10.65 3.12 7.68
C GLN A 33 10.19 4.32 6.83
N ASP A 34 10.11 4.15 5.51
CA ASP A 34 9.73 5.22 4.58
C ASP A 34 8.21 5.51 4.58
N ASN A 35 7.38 4.46 4.68
CA ASN A 35 5.93 4.62 4.81
C ASN A 35 5.56 5.21 6.19
N SER A 36 6.38 4.96 7.21
CA SER A 36 6.20 5.56 8.54
C SER A 36 6.29 7.10 8.52
N CYS A 37 7.10 7.66 7.60
CA CYS A 37 7.20 9.10 7.35
C CYS A 37 5.94 9.65 6.64
N VAL A 38 5.24 8.80 5.89
CA VAL A 38 4.11 9.16 5.03
C VAL A 38 2.92 8.24 5.33
N LYS A 39 2.39 8.35 6.56
CA LYS A 39 1.29 7.52 7.14
C LYS A 39 -0.06 7.65 6.40
N ILE A 40 -0.10 7.38 5.10
CA ILE A 40 -1.26 7.64 4.24
C ILE A 40 -2.11 6.39 4.08
N LEU A 41 -1.53 5.29 3.58
CA LEU A 41 -2.29 4.06 3.31
C LEU A 41 -2.43 3.17 4.55
N GLN A 42 -1.53 3.32 5.52
CA GLN A 42 -1.49 2.53 6.75
C GLN A 42 -2.83 2.57 7.52
N TRP A 43 -3.33 3.77 7.85
CA TRP A 43 -4.53 3.92 8.67
C TRP A 43 -5.80 3.36 8.00
N PRO A 44 -6.11 3.69 6.73
CA PRO A 44 -7.23 3.09 6.01
C PRO A 44 -7.21 1.56 6.00
N VAL A 45 -6.04 0.94 5.75
CA VAL A 45 -5.89 -0.51 5.69
C VAL A 45 -6.08 -1.15 7.07
N ILE A 46 -5.49 -0.58 8.12
CA ILE A 46 -5.62 -1.09 9.49
C ILE A 46 -7.07 -0.98 9.99
N ILE A 47 -7.71 0.18 9.81
CA ILE A 47 -9.12 0.40 10.21
C ILE A 47 -10.02 -0.63 9.52
N LEU A 48 -9.79 -0.86 8.24
CA LEU A 48 -10.57 -1.82 7.47
C LEU A 48 -10.33 -3.27 7.93
N GLY A 49 -9.08 -3.65 8.24
CA GLY A 49 -8.76 -4.95 8.83
C GLY A 49 -9.49 -5.19 10.17
N ILE A 50 -9.55 -4.16 11.02
CA ILE A 50 -10.29 -4.22 12.30
C ILE A 50 -11.80 -4.37 12.06
N LEU A 51 -12.37 -3.65 11.09
CA LEU A 51 -13.78 -3.78 10.74
C LEU A 51 -14.12 -5.21 10.29
N ILE A 52 -13.27 -5.84 9.46
CA ILE A 52 -13.44 -7.24 9.05
C ILE A 52 -13.43 -8.17 10.26
N LEU A 53 -12.48 -7.98 11.19
CA LEU A 53 -12.36 -8.78 12.39
C LEU A 53 -13.64 -8.71 13.25
N ILE A 54 -14.17 -7.50 13.47
CA ILE A 54 -15.40 -7.27 14.24
C ILE A 54 -16.58 -7.98 13.58
N VAL A 55 -16.72 -7.86 12.27
CA VAL A 55 -17.82 -8.50 11.52
C VAL A 55 -17.69 -10.02 11.55
N ALA A 56 -16.48 -10.56 11.43
CA ALA A 56 -16.23 -12.00 11.52
C ALA A 56 -16.55 -12.57 12.92
N LEU A 57 -16.19 -11.86 13.99
CA LEU A 57 -16.52 -12.22 15.37
C LEU A 57 -18.05 -12.19 15.61
N ALA A 58 -18.72 -11.14 15.14
CA ALA A 58 -20.18 -11.04 15.22
C ALA A 58 -20.87 -12.18 14.46
N GLY A 59 -20.36 -12.55 13.27
CA GLY A 59 -20.85 -13.69 12.50
C GLY A 59 -20.66 -15.03 13.23
N PHE A 60 -19.52 -15.23 13.87
CA PHE A 60 -19.24 -16.44 14.65
C PHE A 60 -20.19 -16.58 15.86
N ILE A 61 -20.35 -15.50 16.65
CA ILE A 61 -21.27 -15.46 17.80
C ILE A 61 -22.73 -15.63 17.33
N GLY A 62 -23.10 -15.00 16.22
CA GLY A 62 -24.44 -15.09 15.66
C GLY A 62 -24.86 -16.48 15.21
N GLY A 63 -23.90 -17.32 14.81
CA GLY A 63 -24.14 -18.74 14.50
C GLY A 63 -24.64 -19.56 15.70
N PHE A 64 -24.28 -19.17 16.94
CA PHE A 64 -24.70 -19.89 18.15
C PHE A 64 -26.10 -19.51 18.62
N TRP A 65 -26.50 -18.24 18.48
CA TRP A 65 -27.72 -17.71 19.12
C TRP A 65 -28.97 -17.75 18.22
N ARG A 66 -28.86 -18.19 16.96
CA ARG A 66 -29.99 -18.39 15.99
C ARG A 66 -30.96 -17.20 15.90
N ILE A 67 -30.47 -15.96 15.99
CA ILE A 67 -31.30 -14.76 15.85
C ILE A 67 -31.35 -14.35 14.36
N PRO A 68 -32.51 -14.45 13.68
CA PRO A 68 -32.61 -14.17 12.24
C PRO A 68 -32.28 -12.72 11.88
N TRP A 69 -32.61 -11.75 12.77
CA TRP A 69 -32.26 -10.34 12.60
C TRP A 69 -30.75 -10.09 12.60
N LEU A 70 -30.01 -10.82 13.42
CA LEU A 70 -28.56 -10.69 13.53
C LEU A 70 -27.87 -11.19 12.25
N LEU A 71 -28.42 -12.22 11.61
CA LEU A 71 -27.89 -12.77 10.37
C LEU A 71 -28.11 -11.83 9.17
N VAL A 72 -29.25 -11.12 9.13
CA VAL A 72 -29.49 -10.05 8.14
C VAL A 72 -28.52 -8.89 8.36
N PHE A 73 -28.35 -8.44 9.61
CA PHE A 73 -27.37 -7.40 9.94
C PHE A 73 -25.95 -7.79 9.53
N TYR A 74 -25.56 -9.04 9.77
CA TYR A 74 -24.27 -9.60 9.34
C TYR A 74 -24.09 -9.52 7.81
N LEU A 75 -25.10 -9.93 7.02
CA LEU A 75 -25.02 -9.87 5.56
C LEU A 75 -24.89 -8.42 5.06
N VAL A 76 -25.60 -7.46 5.67
CA VAL A 76 -25.47 -6.04 5.35
C VAL A 76 -24.09 -5.50 5.72
N ALA A 77 -23.59 -5.82 6.91
CA ALA A 77 -22.26 -5.39 7.35
C ALA A 77 -21.15 -5.95 6.45
N MET A 78 -21.22 -7.24 6.08
CA MET A 78 -20.29 -7.86 5.14
C MET A 78 -20.31 -7.18 3.76
N LEU A 79 -21.50 -6.83 3.25
CA LEU A 79 -21.62 -6.11 1.98
C LEU A 79 -20.96 -4.73 2.06
N VAL A 80 -21.18 -3.98 3.13
CA VAL A 80 -20.54 -2.66 3.35
C VAL A 80 -19.02 -2.79 3.37
N VAL A 81 -18.48 -3.80 4.06
CA VAL A 81 -17.04 -4.06 4.11
C VAL A 81 -16.47 -4.40 2.72
N ILE A 82 -17.16 -5.23 1.93
CA ILE A 82 -16.77 -5.54 0.55
C ILE A 82 -16.74 -4.27 -0.30
N VAL A 83 -17.78 -3.42 -0.21
CA VAL A 83 -17.82 -2.15 -0.96
C VAL A 83 -16.67 -1.24 -0.56
N LEU A 84 -16.37 -1.10 0.74
CA LEU A 84 -15.24 -0.30 1.22
C LEU A 84 -13.89 -0.83 0.71
N LEU A 85 -13.72 -2.16 0.69
CA LEU A 85 -12.54 -2.81 0.11
C LEU A 85 -12.40 -2.52 -1.38
N VAL A 86 -13.47 -2.66 -2.16
CA VAL A 86 -13.46 -2.36 -3.60
C VAL A 86 -13.05 -0.92 -3.84
N VAL A 87 -13.64 0.04 -3.11
CA VAL A 87 -13.30 1.46 -3.23
C VAL A 87 -11.82 1.69 -2.94
N LEU A 88 -11.28 1.05 -1.89
CA LEU A 88 -9.89 1.21 -1.50
C LEU A 88 -8.93 0.60 -2.53
N VAL A 89 -9.21 -0.60 -3.04
CA VAL A 89 -8.43 -1.25 -4.11
C VAL A 89 -8.42 -0.38 -5.37
N VAL A 90 -9.59 0.07 -5.83
CA VAL A 90 -9.69 0.93 -7.02
C VAL A 90 -8.93 2.24 -6.81
N PHE A 91 -9.03 2.84 -5.63
CA PHE A 91 -8.30 4.05 -5.29
C PHE A 91 -6.78 3.82 -5.33
N VAL A 92 -6.27 2.78 -4.68
CA VAL A 92 -4.84 2.46 -4.68
C VAL A 92 -4.35 2.19 -6.09
N TYR A 93 -5.08 1.41 -6.88
CA TYR A 93 -4.76 1.15 -8.28
C TYR A 93 -4.68 2.44 -9.11
N MET A 94 -5.71 3.30 -9.05
CA MET A 94 -5.76 4.56 -9.79
C MET A 94 -4.61 5.51 -9.43
N VAL A 95 -4.23 5.54 -8.15
CA VAL A 95 -3.14 6.41 -7.67
C VAL A 95 -1.76 5.86 -8.05
N THR A 96 -1.62 4.54 -8.16
CA THR A 96 -0.35 3.81 -8.42
C THR A 96 -0.17 3.37 -9.88
N ILE A 97 -1.12 3.64 -10.78
CA ILE A 97 -1.02 3.26 -12.19
C ILE A 97 0.09 4.03 -12.92
N ARG A 98 0.26 5.33 -12.61
CA ARG A 98 1.27 6.23 -13.19
C ARG A 98 2.55 6.31 -12.33
N GLY A 99 3.68 6.55 -12.97
CA GLY A 99 5.02 6.57 -12.34
C GLY A 99 5.94 5.47 -12.88
N SER A 100 6.72 5.79 -13.90
CA SER A 100 7.78 4.92 -14.42
C SER A 100 9.15 5.46 -14.02
N GLY A 101 10.12 4.56 -13.82
CA GLY A 101 11.52 4.96 -13.80
C GLY A 101 12.04 5.11 -15.22
N HIS A 102 12.90 6.10 -15.45
CA HIS A 102 13.63 6.30 -16.70
C HIS A 102 14.99 5.62 -16.62
N ILE A 103 15.38 5.00 -17.73
CA ILE A 103 16.69 4.37 -17.87
C ILE A 103 17.64 5.45 -18.39
N GLU A 104 18.79 5.60 -17.74
CA GLU A 104 19.88 6.46 -18.20
C GLU A 104 20.99 5.62 -18.83
N PRO A 105 21.67 6.12 -19.89
CA PRO A 105 22.70 5.37 -20.58
C PRO A 105 23.87 5.05 -19.64
N SER A 106 24.37 3.81 -19.73
CA SER A 106 25.47 3.29 -18.90
C SER A 106 25.22 3.32 -17.39
N ARG A 107 23.94 3.21 -16.98
CA ARG A 107 23.50 3.09 -15.57
C ARG A 107 22.50 1.94 -15.42
N ALA A 108 22.65 1.14 -14.37
CA ALA A 108 21.72 0.05 -14.04
C ALA A 108 20.56 0.48 -13.13
N TYR A 109 20.67 1.65 -12.50
CA TYR A 109 19.61 2.25 -11.69
C TYR A 109 18.67 3.12 -12.53
N LEU A 110 17.47 3.34 -12.00
CA LEU A 110 16.42 4.13 -12.62
C LEU A 110 16.39 5.54 -12.04
N GLU A 111 16.10 6.54 -12.87
CA GLU A 111 15.80 7.91 -12.43
C GLU A 111 14.29 8.16 -12.43
N TYR A 112 13.81 8.96 -11.49
CA TYR A 112 12.37 9.20 -11.31
C TYR A 112 12.08 10.68 -11.43
N ARG A 113 11.10 11.04 -12.28
CA ARG A 113 10.63 12.43 -12.42
C ARG A 113 9.28 12.60 -11.74
N LEU A 114 9.10 13.75 -11.10
CA LEU A 114 7.89 14.02 -10.32
C LEU A 114 6.62 14.07 -11.20
N ASP A 115 6.75 14.47 -12.46
CA ASP A 115 5.65 14.60 -13.42
C ASP A 115 5.09 13.27 -13.93
N ASP A 116 5.83 12.17 -13.76
CA ASP A 116 5.36 10.84 -14.17
C ASP A 116 4.27 10.29 -13.24
N PHE A 117 4.12 10.87 -12.03
CA PHE A 117 3.20 10.38 -11.03
C PHE A 117 1.80 10.98 -11.14
N SER A 118 0.81 10.31 -10.52
CA SER A 118 -0.55 10.81 -10.49
C SER A 118 -0.64 12.17 -9.80
N GLY A 119 -1.51 13.06 -10.29
CA GLY A 119 -1.69 14.39 -9.71
C GLY A 119 -2.10 14.36 -8.23
N TRP A 120 -2.72 13.26 -7.78
CA TRP A 120 -3.04 13.05 -6.37
C TRP A 120 -1.77 12.86 -5.51
N LEU A 121 -0.83 12.00 -5.94
CA LEU A 121 0.45 11.81 -5.25
C LEU A 121 1.30 13.07 -5.28
N ARG A 122 1.40 13.73 -6.44
CA ARG A 122 2.20 14.95 -6.60
C ARG A 122 1.76 16.05 -5.63
N ARG A 123 0.44 16.30 -5.52
CA ARG A 123 -0.11 17.29 -4.57
C ARG A 123 0.25 17.02 -3.12
N ARG A 124 0.59 15.77 -2.76
CA ARG A 124 0.94 15.40 -1.39
C ARG A 124 2.34 15.83 -0.98
N VAL A 125 3.26 15.91 -1.95
CA VAL A 125 4.67 16.27 -1.77
C VAL A 125 4.98 17.69 -2.25
N GLN A 126 4.09 18.31 -3.05
CA GLN A 126 4.29 19.64 -3.62
C GLN A 126 4.25 20.78 -2.59
N ARG A 127 3.56 20.61 -1.46
CA ARG A 127 3.45 21.67 -0.43
C ARG A 127 4.66 21.64 0.52
N SER A 128 5.45 22.71 0.54
CA SER A 128 6.70 22.82 1.34
C SER A 128 6.52 22.42 2.80
N TYR A 129 5.55 23.00 3.52
CA TYR A 129 5.35 22.72 4.94
C TYR A 129 5.08 21.24 5.29
N LYS A 130 4.45 20.49 4.36
CA LYS A 130 4.21 19.05 4.54
C LYS A 130 5.47 18.26 4.23
N TRP A 131 6.21 18.72 3.23
CA TRP A 131 7.47 18.13 2.82
C TRP A 131 8.54 18.27 3.89
N ASP A 132 8.61 19.39 4.61
CA ASP A 132 9.64 19.62 5.64
C ASP A 132 9.62 18.52 6.73
N ARG A 133 8.44 18.06 7.13
CA ARG A 133 8.29 16.93 8.06
C ARG A 133 8.75 15.61 7.47
N ILE A 134 8.44 15.38 6.19
CA ILE A 134 8.81 14.16 5.48
C ILE A 134 10.33 14.13 5.26
N ARG A 135 10.91 15.24 4.81
CA ARG A 135 12.35 15.45 4.64
C ARG A 135 13.10 15.18 5.94
N SER A 136 12.66 15.77 7.06
CA SER A 136 13.30 15.56 8.37
C SER A 136 13.27 14.09 8.80
N CYS A 137 12.20 13.38 8.49
CA CYS A 137 12.09 11.93 8.71
C CYS A 137 13.07 11.16 7.80
N LEU A 138 13.10 11.47 6.49
CA LEU A 138 14.00 10.83 5.52
C LEU A 138 15.48 11.09 5.83
N SER A 139 15.87 12.29 6.23
CA SER A 139 17.25 12.63 6.58
C SER A 139 17.74 11.91 7.85
N SER A 140 16.82 11.45 8.71
CA SER A 140 17.16 10.69 9.92
C SER A 140 17.42 9.21 9.65
N THR A 141 17.06 8.71 8.47
CA THR A 141 17.27 7.32 8.09
C THR A 141 18.73 7.06 7.70
N SER A 142 19.20 5.83 7.88
CA SER A 142 20.56 5.42 7.50
C SER A 142 20.71 5.08 6.01
N MET A 143 19.68 5.27 5.16
CA MET A 143 19.66 4.76 3.79
C MET A 143 20.81 5.28 2.90
N CYS A 144 21.18 6.57 3.04
CA CYS A 144 22.27 7.17 2.28
C CYS A 144 23.64 6.83 2.89
N ALA A 145 23.72 6.66 4.22
CA ALA A 145 24.93 6.23 4.89
C ALA A 145 25.29 4.78 4.54
N GLU A 146 24.29 3.90 4.51
CA GLU A 146 24.44 2.50 4.09
C GLU A 146 24.88 2.42 2.62
N LEU A 147 24.28 3.24 1.75
CA LEU A 147 24.68 3.31 0.34
C LEU A 147 26.17 3.63 0.15
N ASN A 148 26.68 4.59 0.93
CA ASN A 148 28.09 4.97 0.90
C ASN A 148 29.01 3.85 1.44
N GLN A 149 28.53 3.05 2.39
CA GLN A 149 29.29 1.91 2.93
C GLN A 149 29.29 0.70 1.98
N SER A 150 28.17 0.43 1.32
CA SER A 150 27.98 -0.72 0.43
C SER A 150 28.72 -0.58 -0.91
N TYR A 151 28.81 0.64 -1.46
CA TYR A 151 29.42 0.87 -2.78
C TYR A 151 30.61 1.81 -2.67
N ARG A 152 31.82 1.24 -2.78
CA ARG A 152 33.08 2.02 -2.70
C ARG A 152 33.66 2.40 -4.05
N MET A 153 33.40 1.61 -5.08
CA MET A 153 33.91 1.85 -6.43
C MET A 153 32.81 2.37 -7.35
N ALA A 154 33.21 3.23 -8.31
CA ALA A 154 32.30 3.84 -9.27
C ALA A 154 31.58 2.79 -10.14
N GLN A 155 32.30 1.76 -10.59
CA GLN A 155 31.73 0.70 -11.42
C GLN A 155 30.66 -0.11 -10.68
N ASP A 156 30.90 -0.43 -9.41
CA ASP A 156 29.92 -1.15 -8.57
C ASP A 156 28.69 -0.29 -8.34
N PHE A 157 28.88 1.01 -8.07
CA PHE A 157 27.78 1.96 -7.89
C PHE A 157 26.92 2.13 -9.16
N PHE A 158 27.55 2.26 -10.33
CA PHE A 158 26.81 2.46 -11.58
C PHE A 158 26.06 1.21 -12.06
N ASN A 159 26.51 0.02 -11.65
CA ASN A 159 25.85 -1.25 -11.90
C ASN A 159 24.90 -1.68 -10.76
N ALA A 160 24.80 -0.89 -9.69
CA ALA A 160 23.96 -1.20 -8.55
C ALA A 160 22.47 -1.03 -8.86
N HIS A 161 21.65 -1.94 -8.33
CA HIS A 161 20.19 -1.77 -8.29
C HIS A 161 19.78 -0.94 -7.07
N LEU A 162 19.85 0.38 -7.23
CA LEU A 162 19.45 1.34 -6.20
C LEU A 162 17.94 1.31 -5.96
N THR A 163 17.53 1.52 -4.70
CA THR A 163 16.12 1.79 -4.40
C THR A 163 15.70 3.15 -4.97
N PRO A 164 14.40 3.39 -5.20
CA PRO A 164 13.93 4.69 -5.68
C PRO A 164 14.31 5.87 -4.79
N LEU A 165 14.38 5.66 -3.47
CA LEU A 165 14.84 6.66 -2.52
C LEU A 165 16.35 6.89 -2.58
N GLN A 166 17.16 5.83 -2.67
CA GLN A 166 18.61 5.97 -2.82
C GLN A 166 18.97 6.74 -4.09
N SER A 167 18.34 6.39 -5.21
CA SER A 167 18.56 7.06 -6.50
C SER A 167 18.04 8.50 -6.54
N GLY A 168 16.94 8.82 -5.85
CA GLY A 168 16.35 10.16 -5.86
C GLY A 168 16.87 11.12 -4.80
N CYS A 169 17.30 10.63 -3.62
CA CYS A 169 17.65 11.48 -2.47
C CYS A 169 19.16 11.49 -2.15
N CYS A 170 19.86 10.38 -2.39
CA CYS A 170 21.25 10.21 -1.96
C CYS A 170 22.30 10.58 -3.01
N LYS A 171 21.89 10.84 -4.26
CA LYS A 171 22.76 11.27 -5.36
C LYS A 171 22.14 12.46 -6.11
N PRO A 172 22.94 13.26 -6.85
CA PRO A 172 22.40 14.24 -7.77
C PRO A 172 21.79 13.59 -9.02
N PRO A 173 20.90 14.30 -9.75
CA PRO A 173 20.42 13.85 -11.06
C PRO A 173 21.56 13.67 -12.05
N THR A 174 21.52 12.63 -12.88
CA THR A 174 22.60 12.32 -13.83
C THR A 174 22.75 13.40 -14.91
N GLN A 175 21.65 14.09 -15.26
CA GLN A 175 21.64 15.18 -16.26
C GLN A 175 22.47 16.41 -15.85
N CYS A 176 22.71 16.60 -14.55
CA CYS A 176 23.55 17.68 -14.03
C CYS A 176 25.04 17.49 -14.38
N GLY A 177 25.45 16.25 -14.66
CA GLY A 177 26.82 15.91 -15.04
C GLY A 177 27.85 16.14 -13.94
N TYR A 178 27.51 15.86 -12.67
CA TYR A 178 28.51 15.90 -11.61
C TYR A 178 29.55 14.79 -11.77
N THR A 179 30.78 15.06 -11.35
CA THR A 179 31.85 14.06 -11.28
C THR A 179 31.74 13.23 -9.99
N PHE A 180 31.82 11.90 -10.15
CA PHE A 180 31.70 10.94 -9.06
C PHE A 180 32.97 10.92 -8.22
N VAL A 181 32.82 11.04 -6.89
CA VAL A 181 33.89 10.79 -5.93
C VAL A 181 33.50 9.62 -5.04
N ASN A 182 32.31 9.68 -4.44
CA ASN A 182 31.68 8.57 -3.72
C ASN A 182 30.15 8.64 -3.90
N PRO A 183 29.36 7.64 -3.45
CA PRO A 183 27.92 7.60 -3.69
C PRO A 183 27.13 8.85 -3.24
N THR A 184 27.55 9.51 -2.16
CA THR A 184 26.86 10.69 -1.58
C THR A 184 27.67 12.00 -1.68
N TYR A 185 28.77 12.00 -2.44
CA TYR A 185 29.67 13.14 -2.59
C TYR A 185 30.11 13.27 -4.05
N TRP A 186 29.77 14.42 -4.62
CA TRP A 186 29.89 14.69 -6.03
C TRP A 186 30.42 16.11 -6.24
N ILE A 187 31.33 16.31 -7.19
CA ILE A 187 31.97 17.63 -7.42
C ILE A 187 31.80 18.09 -8.86
N SER A 188 31.97 19.40 -9.09
CA SER A 188 32.04 20.02 -10.42
C SER A 188 30.86 19.66 -11.35
N PRO A 189 29.70 20.31 -11.19
CA PRO A 189 28.60 20.11 -12.14
C PRO A 189 28.98 20.63 -13.53
N ILE A 190 28.74 19.82 -14.55
CA ILE A 190 28.96 20.20 -15.95
C ILE A 190 27.80 21.07 -16.45
N ASN A 191 26.57 20.82 -15.98
CA ASN A 191 25.39 21.55 -16.44
C ASN A 191 24.38 21.83 -15.31
N ASN A 192 24.54 22.96 -14.64
CA ASN A 192 23.62 23.43 -13.59
C ASN A 192 22.25 23.87 -14.11
N ALA A 193 22.10 24.12 -15.40
CA ALA A 193 20.85 24.59 -16.01
C ALA A 193 20.00 23.44 -16.60
N ALA A 194 20.48 22.19 -16.51
CA ALA A 194 19.75 21.03 -17.01
C ALA A 194 18.46 20.77 -16.21
N ASP A 195 18.55 20.91 -14.88
CA ASP A 195 17.44 20.70 -13.96
C ASP A 195 17.59 21.64 -12.75
N MET A 196 16.47 22.08 -12.17
CA MET A 196 16.48 22.90 -10.95
C MET A 196 17.05 22.12 -9.75
N ASP A 197 16.93 20.80 -9.75
CA ASP A 197 17.50 19.92 -8.74
C ASP A 197 19.04 19.98 -8.72
N CYS A 198 19.70 20.33 -9.84
CA CYS A 198 21.15 20.50 -9.89
C CYS A 198 21.62 21.62 -8.96
N LEU A 199 20.85 22.71 -8.85
CA LEU A 199 21.17 23.82 -7.95
C LEU A 199 20.85 23.51 -6.49
N GLN A 200 20.01 22.50 -6.25
CA GLN A 200 19.50 22.15 -4.93
C GLN A 200 20.29 21.01 -4.26
N TRP A 201 21.16 20.33 -5.01
CA TRP A 201 22.07 19.32 -4.48
C TRP A 201 23.08 19.91 -3.48
N SER A 202 23.31 19.21 -2.37
CA SER A 202 24.33 19.53 -1.37
C SER A 202 25.15 18.29 -1.00
N ASN A 203 26.46 18.45 -0.78
CA ASN A 203 27.33 17.36 -0.30
C ASN A 203 27.27 17.18 1.24
N ASP A 204 26.54 18.05 1.94
CA ASP A 204 26.24 17.86 3.36
C ASP A 204 25.33 16.65 3.54
N GLN A 205 25.78 15.68 4.34
CA GLN A 205 25.09 14.41 4.57
C GLN A 205 23.72 14.59 5.22
N THR A 206 23.47 15.72 5.87
CA THR A 206 22.17 16.04 6.47
C THR A 206 21.19 16.69 5.49
N GLN A 207 21.67 17.20 4.35
CA GLN A 207 20.86 17.94 3.38
C GLN A 207 20.66 17.18 2.07
N LEU A 208 21.75 16.62 1.50
CA LEU A 208 21.78 15.85 0.24
C LEU A 208 20.81 16.41 -0.82
N CYS A 209 20.08 15.55 -1.53
CA CYS A 209 18.98 15.96 -2.41
C CYS A 209 17.62 15.87 -1.72
N TYR A 210 17.53 15.90 -0.38
CA TYR A 210 16.22 15.76 0.28
C TYR A 210 15.25 16.91 -0.03
N SER A 211 15.76 17.99 -0.63
CA SER A 211 14.96 19.12 -1.09
C SER A 211 14.50 19.05 -2.54
N CYS A 212 15.13 18.19 -3.32
CA CYS A 212 14.92 18.04 -4.75
C CYS A 212 13.57 17.41 -5.10
N ASP A 213 13.08 17.69 -6.29
CA ASP A 213 11.91 17.02 -6.85
C ASP A 213 12.22 15.55 -7.21
N SER A 214 13.47 15.23 -7.52
CA SER A 214 13.98 13.86 -7.68
C SER A 214 13.81 13.02 -6.42
N CYS A 215 14.03 13.60 -5.24
CA CYS A 215 13.82 12.89 -3.97
C CYS A 215 12.32 12.70 -3.68
N LYS A 216 11.48 13.70 -3.99
CA LYS A 216 10.02 13.56 -3.91
C LYS A 216 9.54 12.46 -4.86
N ALA A 217 10.06 12.41 -6.09
CA ALA A 217 9.74 11.39 -7.08
C ALA A 217 10.20 10.01 -6.62
N GLY A 218 11.40 9.89 -6.06
CA GLY A 218 11.94 8.67 -5.46
C GLY A 218 11.06 8.13 -4.33
N LEU A 219 10.61 9.02 -3.44
CA LEU A 219 9.63 8.66 -2.41
C LEU A 219 8.33 8.15 -3.02
N LEU A 220 7.76 8.86 -4.00
CA LEU A 220 6.51 8.44 -4.65
C LEU A 220 6.66 7.09 -5.37
N ALA A 221 7.80 6.81 -6.00
CA ALA A 221 8.11 5.50 -6.57
C ALA A 221 8.18 4.40 -5.52
N ASN A 222 8.84 4.68 -4.38
CA ASN A 222 8.93 3.72 -3.28
C ASN A 222 7.54 3.41 -2.71
N LEU A 223 6.75 4.45 -2.41
CA LEU A 223 5.36 4.32 -1.95
C LEU A 223 4.52 3.51 -2.96
N ARG A 224 4.62 3.83 -4.26
CA ARG A 224 3.92 3.09 -5.32
C ARG A 224 4.24 1.60 -5.28
N LYS A 225 5.52 1.24 -5.14
CA LYS A 225 5.98 -0.16 -5.10
C LYS A 225 5.37 -0.90 -3.91
N GLU A 226 5.45 -0.32 -2.72
CA GLU A 226 4.90 -0.92 -1.49
C GLU A 226 3.37 -0.97 -1.52
N TRP A 227 2.71 0.06 -2.01
CA TRP A 227 1.25 0.10 -2.11
C TRP A 227 0.74 -0.93 -3.11
N ARG A 228 1.43 -1.16 -4.23
CA ARG A 228 1.06 -2.21 -5.19
C ARG A 228 1.23 -3.61 -4.60
N ARG A 229 2.26 -3.84 -3.77
CA ARG A 229 2.41 -5.11 -3.03
C ARG A 229 1.24 -5.34 -2.06
N ALA A 230 0.85 -4.31 -1.31
CA ALA A 230 -0.31 -4.39 -0.43
C ALA A 230 -1.63 -4.56 -1.21
N ASP A 231 -1.78 -3.89 -2.35
CA ASP A 231 -2.98 -3.97 -3.20
C ASP A 231 -3.21 -5.39 -3.74
N ILE A 232 -2.13 -6.11 -4.09
CA ILE A 232 -2.23 -7.53 -4.47
C ILE A 232 -2.84 -8.36 -3.34
N VAL A 233 -2.40 -8.16 -2.09
CA VAL A 233 -2.95 -8.86 -0.92
C VAL A 233 -4.43 -8.50 -0.73
N MET A 234 -4.79 -7.22 -0.90
CA MET A 234 -6.18 -6.75 -0.80
C MET A 234 -7.09 -7.30 -1.90
N ILE A 235 -6.59 -7.48 -3.12
CA ILE A 235 -7.34 -8.11 -4.21
C ILE A 235 -7.62 -9.58 -3.90
N ILE A 236 -6.61 -10.33 -3.42
CA ILE A 236 -6.78 -11.75 -3.05
C ILE A 236 -7.84 -11.89 -1.96
N THR A 237 -7.78 -11.04 -0.93
CA THR A 237 -8.74 -11.08 0.17
C THR A 237 -10.14 -10.63 -0.26
N LEU A 238 -10.25 -9.64 -1.15
CA LEU A 238 -11.51 -9.22 -1.73
C LEU A 238 -12.20 -10.38 -2.48
N VAL A 239 -11.47 -11.10 -3.33
CA VAL A 239 -12.02 -12.26 -4.06
C VAL A 239 -12.50 -13.34 -3.09
N ALA A 240 -11.73 -13.61 -2.03
CA ALA A 240 -12.10 -14.58 -1.00
C ALA A 240 -13.32 -14.14 -0.16
N LEU A 241 -13.45 -12.84 0.15
CA LEU A 241 -14.61 -12.31 0.86
C LEU A 241 -15.88 -12.35 -0.01
N ILE A 242 -15.75 -12.07 -1.31
CA ILE A 242 -16.88 -12.18 -2.25
C ILE A 242 -17.35 -13.64 -2.35
N SER A 243 -16.44 -14.62 -2.45
CA SER A 243 -16.83 -16.03 -2.53
C SER A 243 -17.54 -16.49 -1.25
N VAL A 244 -17.01 -16.11 -0.08
CA VAL A 244 -17.65 -16.34 1.23
C VAL A 244 -19.04 -15.69 1.30
N TYR A 245 -19.17 -14.45 0.85
CA TYR A 245 -20.45 -13.73 0.84
C TYR A 245 -21.49 -14.42 -0.04
N LEU A 246 -21.11 -14.86 -1.25
CA LEU A 246 -22.00 -15.59 -2.15
C LEU A 246 -22.49 -16.91 -1.54
N ILE A 247 -21.59 -17.67 -0.91
CA ILE A 247 -21.95 -18.92 -0.21
C ILE A 247 -22.90 -18.62 0.95
N GLY A 248 -22.63 -17.58 1.75
CA GLY A 248 -23.49 -17.13 2.84
C GLY A 248 -24.90 -16.74 2.36
N CYS A 249 -25.00 -15.98 1.26
CA CYS A 249 -26.27 -15.63 0.63
C CYS A 249 -27.03 -16.86 0.11
N CYS A 250 -26.34 -17.81 -0.53
CA CYS A 250 -26.94 -19.06 -1.00
C CYS A 250 -27.50 -19.90 0.17
N ALA A 251 -26.72 -20.04 1.25
CA ALA A 251 -27.15 -20.76 2.45
C ALA A 251 -28.38 -20.08 3.09
N PHE A 252 -28.38 -18.75 3.18
CA PHE A 252 -29.52 -17.98 3.71
C PHE A 252 -30.78 -18.14 2.85
N ARG A 253 -30.64 -18.05 1.53
CA ARG A 253 -31.76 -18.21 0.60
C ARG A 253 -32.37 -19.61 0.72
N ASN A 254 -31.55 -20.65 0.79
CA ASN A 254 -32.01 -22.02 0.93
C ASN A 254 -32.80 -22.23 2.23
N ALA A 255 -32.31 -21.70 3.36
CA ALA A 255 -33.03 -21.80 4.64
C ALA A 255 -34.39 -21.07 4.61
N LYS A 256 -34.47 -19.90 3.97
CA LYS A 256 -35.74 -19.16 3.82
C LYS A 256 -36.74 -19.90 2.92
N THR A 257 -36.26 -20.55 1.87
CA THR A 257 -37.09 -21.37 0.97
C THR A 257 -37.66 -22.59 1.71
N GLU A 258 -36.84 -23.31 2.50
CA GLU A 258 -37.31 -24.41 3.34
C GLU A 258 -38.40 -23.96 4.34
N ASP A 259 -38.24 -22.80 4.97
CA ASP A 259 -39.24 -22.24 5.88
C ASP A 259 -40.57 -21.90 5.18
N LEU A 260 -40.50 -21.37 3.97
CA LEU A 260 -41.69 -21.08 3.15
C LEU A 260 -42.41 -22.37 2.73
N PHE A 261 -41.67 -23.39 2.28
CA PHE A 261 -42.24 -24.69 1.94
C PHE A 261 -42.91 -25.37 3.13
N ARG A 262 -42.28 -25.33 4.32
CA ARG A 262 -42.86 -25.87 5.56
C ARG A 262 -44.16 -25.17 5.95
N LYS A 263 -44.23 -23.84 5.85
CA LYS A 263 -45.47 -23.09 6.10
C LYS A 263 -46.56 -23.42 5.08
N TYR A 264 -46.21 -23.56 3.80
CA TYR A 264 -47.16 -23.96 2.76
C TYR A 264 -47.75 -25.35 3.02
N GLN A 265 -46.92 -26.30 3.46
CA GLN A 265 -47.34 -27.66 3.79
C GLN A 265 -48.24 -27.72 5.04
N GLN A 266 -48.01 -26.85 6.03
CA GLN A 266 -48.87 -26.76 7.24
C GLN A 266 -50.20 -26.02 7.00
N GLY A 267 -50.33 -25.22 5.94
CA GLY A 267 -51.58 -24.54 5.59
C GLY A 267 -52.60 -25.43 4.85
N TYR A 268 -52.22 -26.67 4.51
CA TYR A 268 -53.04 -27.65 3.78
C TYR A 268 -53.62 -28.76 4.69
N THR A 269 -53.46 -28.65 6.01
CA THR A 269 -54.09 -29.50 7.04
C THR A 269 -55.00 -28.67 7.91
#